data_AF-A0A1J6JAG4-F1
#
_entry.id   AF-A0A1J6JAG4-F1
#
_cell.length_a   1.000
_cell.length_b   1.000
_cell.length_c   1.000
_cell.angle_alpha   90.00
_cell.angle_beta   90.00
_cell.angle_gamma   90.00
#
_symmetry.space_group_name_H-M   'P 1'
#
loop_
_entity.id
_entity.type
_entity.pdbx_description
1 polymer ?
#
loop_
_entity_poly.entity_id
_entity_poly.type
_entity_poly.pdbx_seq_one_letter_code
_entity_poly.pdbx_strand_id
1 'polypeptide(L)'
;MYSINLIFSGKDHHTKLHHMTDSGAFLIKYVELLMMGKDVEKFQPEDITNFRKELPANLWVHGEWRRNSGYDTPPENDGDDYVSENDTSCPKEL
;
A
#
# COMPACT_ATOMS: atom_id res chain seq x y z
N MET A 1 -7.78 21.69 14.43
CA MET A 1 -7.36 20.29 14.25
C MET A 1 -7.93 19.85 12.92
N TYR A 2 -7.11 19.76 11.87
CA TYR A 2 -7.58 19.42 10.52
C TYR A 2 -7.75 17.90 10.43
N SER A 3 -8.99 17.43 10.40
CA SER A 3 -9.29 16.02 10.09
C SER A 3 -9.35 15.87 8.58
N ILE A 4 -8.25 15.42 7.98
CA ILE A 4 -8.23 14.96 6.59
C ILE A 4 -8.84 13.55 6.55
N ASN A 5 -9.96 13.42 5.84
CA ASN A 5 -10.63 12.14 5.65
C ASN A 5 -10.00 11.47 4.42
N LEU A 6 -9.34 10.32 4.61
CA LEU A 6 -9.01 9.45 3.50
C LEU A 6 -10.25 8.62 3.15
N ILE A 7 -10.65 8.66 1.88
CA ILE A 7 -11.76 7.87 1.33
C ILE A 7 -11.16 6.85 0.40
N PHE A 8 -11.33 5.57 0.71
CA PHE A 8 -11.07 4.48 -0.21
C PHE A 8 -12.39 4.14 -0.92
N SER A 9 -12.41 4.26 -2.26
CA SER A 9 -13.61 4.01 -3.05
C SER A 9 -13.49 2.65 -3.75
N GLY A 10 -14.31 1.69 -3.34
CA GLY A 10 -14.76 0.61 -4.22
C GLY A 10 -15.81 1.13 -5.21
N LYS A 11 -16.26 0.30 -6.15
CA LYS A 11 -17.28 0.69 -7.13
C LYS A 11 -18.56 1.22 -6.46
N ASP A 12 -18.90 0.68 -5.28
CA ASP A 12 -20.14 1.02 -4.56
C ASP A 12 -19.93 1.31 -3.05
N HIS A 13 -18.68 1.41 -2.58
CA HIS A 13 -18.38 1.52 -1.13
C HIS A 13 -17.36 2.62 -0.81
N HIS A 14 -17.69 3.45 0.19
CA HIS A 14 -16.82 4.51 0.72
C HIS A 14 -16.48 4.25 2.19
N THR A 15 -15.26 3.81 2.45
CA THR A 15 -14.76 3.70 3.83
C THR A 15 -14.09 5.00 4.26
N LYS A 16 -14.59 5.60 5.34
CA LYS A 16 -14.07 6.84 5.92
C LYS A 16 -13.21 6.53 7.14
N LEU A 17 -11.90 6.77 7.03
CA LEU A 17 -10.99 6.56 8.14
C LEU A 17 -10.93 7.79 9.06
N HIS A 18 -11.30 7.64 10.33
CA HIS A 18 -11.34 8.75 11.31
C HIS A 18 -9.95 9.09 11.91
N HIS A 19 -8.99 8.17 11.81
CA HIS A 19 -7.62 8.34 12.30
C HIS A 19 -6.61 8.12 11.16
N MET A 20 -5.99 9.21 10.69
CA MET A 20 -4.91 9.16 9.68
C MET A 20 -3.78 8.21 10.04
N THR A 21 -3.48 8.04 11.32
CA THR A 21 -2.38 7.20 11.82
C THR A 21 -2.53 5.75 11.39
N ASP A 22 -3.76 5.28 11.13
CA ASP A 22 -4.05 3.91 10.72
C ASP A 22 -4.13 3.73 9.19
N SER A 23 -3.94 4.81 8.41
CA SER A 23 -4.12 4.79 6.95
C SER A 23 -3.18 3.84 6.22
N GLY A 24 -1.92 3.78 6.65
CA GLY A 24 -0.93 2.85 6.08
C GLY A 24 -1.29 1.38 6.34
N ALA A 25 -1.69 1.05 7.57
CA ALA A 25 -2.13 -0.31 7.90
C ALA A 25 -3.38 -0.68 7.10
N PHE A 26 -4.33 0.25 6.97
CA PHE A 26 -5.55 0.05 6.20
C PHE A 26 -5.27 -0.24 4.73
N LEU A 27 -4.38 0.53 4.09
CA LEU A 27 -4.01 0.32 2.70
C LEU A 27 -3.38 -1.07 2.48
N ILE A 28 -2.47 -1.48 3.37
CA ILE A 28 -1.81 -2.80 3.27
C ILE A 28 -2.86 -3.92 3.36
N LYS A 29 -3.78 -3.84 4.33
CA LYS A 29 -4.82 -4.85 4.52
C LYS A 29 -5.82 -4.87 3.36
N TYR A 30 -6.16 -3.71 2.83
CA TYR A 30 -7.03 -3.57 1.67
C TYR A 30 -6.43 -4.26 0.44
N VAL A 31 -5.15 -4.04 0.14
CA VAL A 31 -4.44 -4.71 -0.96
C VAL A 31 -4.35 -6.22 -0.73
N GLU A 32 -4.08 -6.67 0.49
CA GLU A 32 -4.06 -8.10 0.83
C GLU A 32 -5.41 -8.76 0.49
N LEU A 33 -6.53 -8.14 0.88
CA LEU A 33 -7.87 -8.64 0.57
C LEU A 33 -8.15 -8.68 -0.93
N LEU A 34 -7.75 -7.63 -1.68
CA LEU A 34 -7.85 -7.61 -3.14
C LEU A 34 -7.09 -8.77 -3.79
N MET A 35 -5.84 -8.99 -3.37
CA MET A 35 -4.98 -10.06 -3.91
C MET A 35 -5.53 -11.45 -3.59
N MET A 36 -6.22 -11.61 -2.46
CA MET A 36 -6.91 -12.85 -2.10
C MET A 36 -8.27 -13.02 -2.79
N GLY A 37 -8.70 -12.08 -3.64
CA GLY A 37 -10.02 -12.08 -4.27
C GLY A 37 -11.17 -11.99 -3.26
N LYS A 38 -10.90 -11.45 -2.07
CA LYS A 38 -11.90 -11.26 -1.02
C LYS A 38 -12.67 -9.97 -1.25
N ASP A 39 -13.91 -9.97 -0.76
CA ASP A 39 -14.79 -8.81 -0.80
C ASP A 39 -14.26 -7.69 0.11
N VAL A 40 -13.73 -6.64 -0.52
CA VAL A 40 -13.19 -5.46 0.16
C VAL A 40 -14.25 -4.45 0.57
N GLU A 41 -15.48 -4.54 0.04
CA GLU A 41 -16.56 -3.60 0.37
C GLU A 41 -17.11 -3.84 1.77
N LYS A 42 -16.88 -5.02 2.34
CA LYS A 42 -17.25 -5.33 3.73
C LYS A 42 -16.19 -4.90 4.74
N PHE A 43 -15.01 -4.48 4.28
CA PHE A 43 -13.90 -4.15 5.16
C PHE A 43 -14.08 -2.78 5.80
N GLN A 44 -14.21 -2.76 7.13
CA GLN A 44 -14.45 -1.55 7.90
C GLN A 44 -13.17 -1.10 8.64
N PRO A 45 -13.07 0.19 9.00
CA PRO A 45 -11.93 0.70 9.76
C PRO A 45 -11.73 -0.02 11.10
N GLU A 46 -12.80 -0.45 11.77
CA GLU A 46 -12.72 -1.11 13.07
C GLU A 46 -12.00 -2.46 13.00
N ASP A 47 -12.09 -3.14 11.84
CA ASP A 47 -11.43 -4.41 11.56
C ASP A 47 -9.90 -4.27 11.52
N ILE A 48 -9.37 -3.04 11.36
CA ILE A 48 -7.92 -2.79 11.36
C ILE A 48 -7.27 -3.03 12.71
N THR A 49 -8.04 -3.03 13.81
CA THR A 49 -7.50 -3.00 15.17
C THR A 49 -6.62 -4.21 15.48
N ASN A 50 -7.04 -5.40 15.05
CA ASN A 50 -6.26 -6.63 15.24
C ASN A 50 -5.07 -6.67 14.28
N PHE A 51 -5.31 -6.32 13.01
CA PHE A 51 -4.25 -6.25 12.01
C PHE A 51 -3.12 -5.30 12.42
N ARG A 52 -3.43 -4.13 12.99
CA ARG A 52 -2.44 -3.17 13.50
C ARG A 52 -1.56 -3.76 14.60
N LYS A 53 -2.09 -4.64 15.45
CA LYS A 53 -1.32 -5.31 16.50
C LYS A 53 -0.42 -6.41 15.93
N GLU A 54 -0.90 -7.12 14.92
CA GLU A 54 -0.17 -8.23 14.27
C GLU A 54 0.91 -7.74 13.31
N LEU A 55 0.68 -6.59 12.65
CA LEU A 55 1.55 -6.05 11.62
C LEU A 55 3.02 -5.88 12.08
N PRO A 56 3.33 -5.25 13.23
CA PRO A 56 4.71 -5.15 13.73
C PRO A 56 5.37 -6.51 14.00
N ALA A 57 4.62 -7.47 14.52
CA ALA A 57 5.13 -8.82 14.80
C ALA A 57 5.49 -9.55 13.49
N ASN A 58 4.61 -9.46 12.48
CA ASN A 58 4.86 -10.06 11.17
C ASN A 58 6.05 -9.40 10.45
N LEU A 59 6.16 -8.06 10.51
CA LEU A 59 7.31 -7.31 9.98
C LEU A 59 8.61 -7.69 10.70
N TRP A 60 8.57 -7.86 12.02
CA TRP A 60 9.73 -8.30 12.79
C TRP A 60 10.19 -9.69 12.35
N VAL A 61 9.28 -10.67 12.31
CA VAL A 61 9.58 -12.04 11.89
C VAL A 61 10.16 -12.08 10.47
N HIS A 62 9.60 -11.30 9.54
CA HIS A 62 10.13 -11.21 8.19
C HIS A 62 11.52 -10.55 8.14
N GLY A 63 11.75 -9.50 8.93
CA GLY A 63 13.05 -8.86 9.04
C GLY A 63 14.13 -9.76 9.66
N GLU A 64 13.74 -10.58 10.63
CA GLU A 64 14.61 -11.59 11.25
C GLU A 64 14.92 -12.72 10.27
N TRP A 65 13.90 -13.21 9.54
CA TRP A 65 14.11 -14.17 8.46
C TRP A 65 15.09 -13.63 7.41
N ARG A 66 14.94 -12.38 6.97
CA ARG A 66 15.86 -11.74 5.99
C ARG A 66 17.30 -11.66 6.51
N ARG A 67 17.50 -11.38 7.80
CA ARG A 67 18.84 -11.37 8.43
C ARG A 67 19.45 -12.77 8.52
N ASN A 68 18.61 -13.78 8.78
CA ASN A 68 19.06 -15.14 9.05
C ASN A 68 19.17 -16.01 7.78
N SER A 69 18.56 -15.59 6.66
CA SER A 69 18.54 -16.37 5.42
C SER A 69 19.80 -16.22 4.58
N GLY A 70 20.68 -15.27 4.89
CA GLY A 70 21.86 -14.94 4.08
C GLY A 70 21.50 -14.42 2.68
N TYR A 71 20.23 -14.04 2.46
CA TYR A 71 19.76 -13.46 1.22
C TYR A 71 20.21 -11.99 1.19
N ASP A 72 21.39 -11.77 0.63
CA ASP A 72 21.83 -10.42 0.31
C ASP A 72 20.80 -9.80 -0.65
N THR A 73 20.36 -8.61 -0.29
CA THR A 73 19.56 -7.81 -1.21
C THR A 73 20.49 -7.49 -2.36
N PRO A 74 20.15 -7.85 -3.61
CA PRO A 74 20.97 -7.47 -4.74
C PRO A 74 21.21 -5.96 -4.63
N PRO A 75 22.44 -5.48 -4.89
CA PRO A 75 22.70 -4.06 -4.92
C PRO A 75 21.63 -3.42 -5.81
N GLU A 76 21.00 -2.37 -5.29
CA GLU A 76 20.02 -1.58 -6.01
C GLU A 76 20.68 -1.21 -7.34
N ASN A 77 20.13 -1.69 -8.46
CA ASN A 77 20.66 -1.29 -9.75
C ASN A 77 20.29 0.18 -9.89
N ASP A 78 21.27 1.08 -9.80
CA ASP A 78 21.14 2.53 -10.02
C ASP A 78 20.71 2.89 -11.47
N GLY A 79 20.00 2.00 -12.17
CA GLY A 79 19.95 1.96 -13.62
C GLY A 79 18.74 1.27 -14.22
N ASP A 80 17.62 1.23 -13.51
CA ASP A 80 16.31 1.05 -14.16
C ASP A 80 15.59 2.40 -14.15
N ASP A 81 16.33 3.45 -14.53
CA ASP A 81 15.77 4.65 -15.13
C ASP A 81 14.93 4.13 -16.30
N TYR A 82 13.62 4.01 -16.08
CA TYR A 82 12.67 4.06 -17.17
C TYR A 82 13.02 5.32 -17.93
N VAL A 83 13.80 5.17 -19.00
CA VAL A 83 13.84 6.13 -20.09
C VAL A 83 12.42 6.09 -20.61
N SER A 84 11.55 6.87 -19.98
CA SER A 84 10.33 7.30 -20.63
C SER A 84 10.85 7.97 -21.88
N GLU A 85 10.65 7.33 -23.02
CA GLU A 85 10.65 8.00 -24.31
C GLU A 85 9.57 9.08 -24.22
N ASN A 86 9.89 10.19 -23.55
CA ASN A 86 9.18 11.43 -23.66
C ASN A 86 9.70 12.10 -24.93
N ASP A 87 9.45 11.44 -26.07
CA ASP A 87 9.25 12.14 -27.32
C ASP A 87 7.95 12.94 -27.15
N THR A 88 8.05 14.05 -26.41
CA THR A 88 7.14 15.19 -26.51
C THR A 88 7.29 15.77 -27.92
N SER A 89 6.78 15.03 -28.90
CA SER A 89 6.32 15.59 -30.16
C SER A 89 5.07 16.40 -29.83
N CYS A 90 5.27 17.67 -29.46
CA CYS A 90 4.20 18.65 -29.50
C CYS A 90 3.50 18.55 -30.85
N PRO A 91 2.17 18.33 -30.92
CA PRO A 91 1.48 18.47 -32.19
C PRO A 91 1.58 19.96 -32.57
N LYS A 92 2.18 20.25 -33.73
CA LYS A 92 2.02 21.56 -34.35
C LYS A 92 0.55 21.66 -34.73
N GLU A 93 -0.20 22.45 -33.97
CA GLU A 93 -1.52 22.91 -34.37
C GLU A 93 -1.40 23.78 -35.64
N LEU A 94 -2.17 23.39 -36.66
CA LEU A 94 -2.61 24.07 -37.89
C LEU A 94 -1.66 25.04 -38.61
#